data_AF-A0A845WZF8-F1
#
_entry.id   AF-A0A845WZF8-F1
#
_cell.length_a   1.000
_cell.length_b   1.000
_cell.length_c   1.000
_cell.angle_alpha   90.00
_cell.angle_beta   90.00
_cell.angle_gamma   90.00
#
_symmetry.space_group_name_H-M   'P 1'
#
loop_
_entity.id
_entity.type
_entity.pdbx_description
1 polymer ?
#
loop_
_entity_poly.entity_id
_entity_poly.type
_entity_poly.pdbx_seq_one_letter_code
_entity_poly.pdbx_strand_id
1 'polypeptide(L)' 'MKALLIYPIFPKSFWSFEKTLELVGRKAMLPPLGLITVGAMLPQDWELRLVDRNVSE' A
#
# COMPACT_ATOMS: atom_id res chain seq x y z
N MET A 1 6.43 -15.54 -13.89
CA MET A 1 7.46 -14.50 -13.57
C MET A 1 7.31 -14.08 -12.10
N LYS A 2 8.23 -13.27 -11.55
CA LYS A 2 8.08 -12.69 -10.20
C LYS A 2 7.78 -11.19 -10.31
N ALA A 3 6.76 -10.72 -9.60
CA ALA A 3 6.41 -9.30 -9.55
C ALA A 3 6.23 -8.83 -8.10
N LEU A 4 6.89 -7.71 -7.78
CA LEU A 4 6.82 -7.06 -6.48
C LEU A 4 6.01 -5.77 -6.61
N LEU A 5 4.86 -5.74 -5.98
CA LEU A 5 3.96 -4.61 -5.92
C LEU A 5 4.27 -3.82 -4.64
N ILE A 6 4.80 -2.59 -4.77
CA ILE A 6 5.20 -1.77 -3.61
C ILE A 6 4.27 -0.57 -3.50
N TYR A 7 3.66 -0.41 -2.33
CA TYR A 7 3.04 0.84 -1.93
C TYR A 7 4.01 1.60 -1.02
N PRO A 8 4.65 2.68 -1.51
CA PRO A 8 5.73 3.34 -0.80
C PRO A 8 5.21 4.26 0.32
N ILE A 9 6.14 4.74 1.15
CA ILE A 9 5.87 5.87 2.04
C ILE A 9 5.93 7.13 1.18
N PHE A 10 4.82 7.87 1.12
CA PHE A 10 4.74 9.12 0.38
C PHE A 10 5.26 10.28 1.22
N PRO A 11 5.82 11.33 0.59
CA PRO A 11 6.18 12.55 1.30
C PRO A 11 4.92 13.21 1.88
N LYS A 12 5.09 13.84 3.04
CA LYS A 12 3.99 14.54 3.72
C LYS A 12 3.53 15.74 2.90
N SER A 13 2.24 16.00 2.92
CA SER A 13 1.59 17.12 2.27
C SER A 13 0.57 17.77 3.21
N PHE A 14 -0.01 18.89 2.79
CA PHE A 14 -1.14 19.51 3.50
C PHE A 14 -2.32 18.55 3.71
N TRP A 15 -2.49 17.57 2.83
CA TRP A 15 -3.58 16.59 2.86
C TRP A 15 -3.22 15.27 3.51
N SER A 16 -2.08 15.18 4.19
CA SER A 16 -1.69 13.95 4.86
C SER A 16 -2.37 13.79 6.23
N PHE A 17 -2.78 12.57 6.55
CA PHE A 17 -3.61 12.26 7.73
C PHE A 17 -2.81 11.60 8.87
N GLU A 18 -1.47 11.64 8.86
CA GLU A 18 -0.66 10.85 9.81
C GLU A 18 -0.98 11.21 11.27
N LYS A 19 -1.14 12.49 11.59
CA LYS A 19 -1.48 12.92 12.95
C LYS A 19 -2.88 12.48 13.38
N THR A 20 -3.85 12.54 12.47
CA THR A 20 -5.20 12.03 12.75
C THR A 20 -5.18 10.51 12.95
N LEU A 21 -4.43 9.78 12.12
CA LEU A 21 -4.28 8.33 12.23
C LEU A 21 -3.57 7.93 13.53
N GLU A 22 -2.51 8.64 13.93
CA GLU A 22 -1.84 8.46 15.22
C GLU A 22 -2.83 8.64 16.40
N LEU A 23 -3.67 9.69 16.36
CA LEU A 23 -4.66 9.96 17.41
C LEU A 23 -5.69 8.85 17.57
N VAL A 24 -6.07 8.18 16.48
CA VAL A 24 -7.03 7.05 16.50
C VAL A 24 -6.35 5.67 16.56
N GLY A 25 -5.02 5.63 16.75
CA GLY A 25 -4.26 4.38 16.85
C GLY A 25 -4.24 3.55 15.57
N ARG A 26 -4.27 4.19 14.39
CA ARG A 26 -4.24 3.54 13.08
C ARG A 26 -2.95 3.89 12.32
N LYS A 27 -2.47 2.95 11.50
CA LYS A 27 -1.27 3.14 10.66
C LYS A 27 -1.58 3.66 9.25
N ALA A 28 -2.72 3.25 8.70
CA ALA A 28 -3.18 3.66 7.37
C ALA A 28 -4.71 3.80 7.38
N MET A 29 -5.24 4.63 6.49
CA MET A 29 -6.67 4.86 6.33
C MET A 29 -7.31 3.82 5.39
N LEU A 30 -6.62 3.50 4.29
CA LEU A 30 -7.13 2.66 3.21
C LEU A 30 -6.01 1.72 2.73
N PRO A 31 -6.36 0.50 2.28
CA PRO A 31 -5.41 -0.37 1.59
C PRO A 31 -5.05 0.20 0.20
N PRO A 32 -3.94 -0.27 -0.43
CA PRO A 32 -3.53 0.18 -1.76
C PRO A 32 -4.40 -0.45 -2.86
N LEU A 33 -5.67 -0.07 -2.92
CA LEU A 33 -6.68 -0.67 -3.81
C LEU A 33 -6.27 -0.70 -5.28
N GLY A 34 -5.70 0.39 -5.79
CA GLY A 34 -5.23 0.44 -7.17
C GLY A 34 -4.16 -0.61 -7.47
N LEU A 35 -3.26 -0.85 -6.53
CA LEU A 35 -2.17 -1.81 -6.68
C LEU A 35 -2.68 -3.26 -6.61
N ILE A 36 -3.66 -3.53 -5.74
CA ILE A 36 -4.32 -4.84 -5.64
C ILE A 36 -5.12 -5.13 -6.93
N THR A 37 -5.82 -4.14 -7.47
CA THR A 37 -6.54 -4.26 -8.75
C THR A 37 -5.58 -4.59 -9.89
N VAL A 38 -4.45 -3.90 -9.98
CA VAL A 38 -3.42 -4.22 -10.98
C VAL A 38 -2.89 -5.64 -10.77
N GLY A 39 -2.63 -6.05 -9.52
CA GLY A 39 -2.22 -7.41 -9.18
C GLY A 39 -3.20 -8.47 -9.68
N ALA A 40 -4.51 -8.22 -9.57
CA ALA A 40 -5.55 -9.11 -10.08
C ALA A 40 -5.63 -9.17 -11.61
N MET A 41 -5.16 -8.14 -12.32
CA MET A 41 -5.11 -8.10 -13.78
C MET A 41 -3.85 -8.76 -14.37
N LEU A 42 -2.83 -9.02 -13.55
CA LEU A 42 -1.63 -9.72 -14.00
C LEU A 42 -1.91 -11.21 -14.28
N PRO A 43 -1.07 -11.88 -15.09
CA PRO A 43 -1.18 -13.31 -15.31
C PRO A 43 -1.12 -14.10 -13.99
N GLN A 44 -2.07 -15.02 -13.80
CA GLN A 44 -2.26 -15.73 -12.53
C GLN A 44 -1.16 -16.77 -12.23
N ASP A 45 -0.36 -17.12 -13.23
CA ASP A 45 0.83 -17.97 -13.11
C ASP A 45 2.05 -17.22 -12.55
N TRP A 46 1.96 -15.90 -12.32
CA TRP A 46 3.04 -15.12 -11.74
C TRP A 46 3.06 -15.22 -10.21
N GLU A 47 4.27 -15.25 -9.66
CA GLU A 47 4.49 -15.11 -8.22
C GLU A 47 4.40 -13.61 -7.87
N LEU A 48 3.28 -13.23 -7.26
CA LEU A 48 3.03 -11.85 -6.83
C LEU A 48 3.34 -11.67 -5.35
N ARG A 49 4.05 -10.60 -5.00
CA ARG A 49 4.22 -10.15 -3.61
C ARG A 49 3.81 -8.69 -3.50
N LEU A 50 2.92 -8.39 -2.56
CA LEU A 50 2.54 -7.02 -2.20
C LEU A 50 3.27 -6.59 -0.92
N VAL A 51 3.88 -5.41 -0.94
CA VAL A 51 4.50 -4.77 0.23
C VAL A 51 3.92 -3.39 0.40
N ASP A 52 3.15 -3.18 1.46
CA ASP A 52 2.68 -1.87 1.89
C ASP A 52 3.59 -1.33 3.00
N ARG A 53 4.39 -0.33 2.64
CA ARG A 53 5.37 0.31 3.53
C ARG A 53 4.74 1.19 4.61
N ASN A 54 3.43 1.45 4.55
CA ASN A 54 2.71 2.26 5.54
C ASN A 54 2.19 1.42 6.71
N VAL A 55 2.14 0.08 6.58
CA VAL A 55 1.67 -0.83 7.64
C VAL A 55 2.69 -1.88 8.05
N SER A 56 3.60 -2.26 7.14
CA SER A 56 4.62 -3.31 7.30
C SER A 56 5.97 -2.86 6.73
N GLU A 57 7.07 -3.45 7.22
CA GLU A 57 8.43 -3.22 6.72
C GLU A 57 8.78 -4.07 5.49
#